data_AF-A0A940FBH7-F1
#
_entry.id   AF-A0A940FBH7-F1
#
_cell.length_a   1.000
_cell.length_b   1.000
_cell.length_c   1.000
_cell.angle_alpha   90.00
_cell.angle_beta   90.00
_cell.angle_gamma   90.00
#
_symmetry.space_group_name_H-M   'P 1'
#
loop_
_entity.id
_entity.type
_entity.pdbx_description
1 polymer ?
#
loop_
_entity_poly.entity_id
_entity_poly.type
_entity_poly.pdbx_seq_one_letter_code
_entity_poly.pdbx_strand_id
1 'polypeptide(L)'
;MSTTRKSEPQDVVITHPNRETSAAKSTKAFMVALLAASCVLLFIITWGAWGHQAGALFLQVVIGGLFGYFAYLVAQWRSGILPVAAGTAVFAGVFAAVSVPGWFDRNGDGYQSPPLPENLVGVLILAFAVLQLVVIVVALRAFTQQWQVEVEVPRDEYYGATRA
;
A
#
# COMPACT_ATOMS: atom_id res chain seq x y z
N MET A 1 -56.23 11.21 19.25
CA MET A 1 -55.20 11.21 20.30
C MET A 1 -54.10 10.24 19.86
N SER A 2 -53.13 10.73 19.08
CA SER A 2 -52.03 9.91 18.55
C SER A 2 -50.98 9.75 19.65
N THR A 3 -50.79 8.53 20.12
CA THR A 3 -49.71 8.17 21.02
C THR A 3 -48.39 8.22 20.26
N THR A 4 -47.66 9.33 20.39
CA THR A 4 -46.25 9.40 20.02
C THR A 4 -45.49 8.43 20.91
N ARG A 5 -45.25 7.21 20.43
CA ARG A 5 -44.28 6.30 21.04
C ARG A 5 -42.93 7.02 21.00
N LYS A 6 -42.44 7.39 22.19
CA LYS A 6 -41.07 7.82 22.42
C LYS A 6 -40.18 6.68 21.90
N SER A 7 -39.47 6.90 20.79
CA SER A 7 -38.52 5.92 20.28
C SER A 7 -37.43 5.76 21.32
N GLU A 8 -37.43 4.65 22.06
CA GLU A 8 -36.27 4.23 22.83
C GLU A 8 -35.07 4.22 21.87
N PRO A 9 -33.87 4.66 22.32
CA PRO A 9 -32.68 4.59 21.48
C PRO A 9 -32.51 3.12 21.06
N GLN A 10 -32.77 2.83 19.78
CA GLN A 10 -32.60 1.49 19.25
C GLN A 10 -31.12 1.12 19.45
N ASP A 11 -30.90 0.02 20.15
CA ASP A 11 -29.58 -0.53 20.38
C ASP A 11 -29.05 -1.08 19.03
N VAL A 12 -28.16 -0.32 18.41
CA VAL A 12 -27.61 -0.57 17.07
C VAL A 12 -26.18 -1.10 17.16
N VAL A 13 -25.83 -2.02 16.24
CA VAL A 13 -24.48 -2.55 16.08
C VAL A 13 -23.90 -2.03 14.76
N ILE A 14 -22.73 -1.41 14.81
CA ILE A 14 -21.99 -0.97 13.62
C ILE A 14 -21.26 -2.18 13.04
N THR A 15 -21.55 -2.51 11.78
CA THR A 15 -20.85 -3.57 11.05
C THR A 15 -20.21 -3.02 9.76
N HIS A 16 -19.18 -3.72 9.29
CA HIS A 16 -18.45 -3.40 8.06
C HIS A 16 -18.60 -4.54 7.04
N PRO A 17 -19.75 -4.66 6.37
CA PRO A 17 -20.09 -5.85 5.59
C PRO A 17 -19.09 -6.12 4.47
N ASN A 18 -18.53 -5.07 3.85
CA ASN A 18 -17.55 -5.20 2.77
C ASN A 18 -16.24 -5.86 3.21
N ARG A 19 -15.86 -5.75 4.49
CA ARG A 19 -14.63 -6.37 5.03
C ARG A 19 -14.76 -7.88 5.19
N GLU A 20 -15.99 -8.39 5.31
CA GLU A 20 -16.23 -9.81 5.55
C GLU A 20 -16.15 -10.66 4.29
N THR A 21 -16.27 -10.04 3.11
CA THR A 21 -16.17 -10.71 1.83
C THR A 21 -14.79 -11.34 1.62
N SER A 22 -14.76 -12.53 1.02
CA SER A 22 -13.50 -13.22 0.68
C SER A 22 -12.63 -12.38 -0.25
N ALA A 23 -13.25 -11.68 -1.21
CA ALA A 23 -12.58 -10.77 -2.14
C ALA A 23 -11.88 -9.60 -1.43
N ALA A 24 -12.48 -9.02 -0.38
CA ALA A 24 -11.84 -7.95 0.38
C ALA A 24 -10.66 -8.46 1.19
N LYS A 25 -10.81 -9.61 1.86
CA LYS A 25 -9.74 -10.25 2.65
C LYS A 25 -8.55 -10.61 1.77
N SER A 26 -8.78 -11.17 0.58
CA SER A 26 -7.71 -11.50 -0.38
C SER A 26 -7.03 -10.25 -0.94
N THR A 27 -7.82 -9.22 -1.31
CA THR A 27 -7.28 -7.96 -1.83
C THR A 27 -6.44 -7.24 -0.80
N LYS A 28 -6.88 -7.22 0.46
CA LYS A 28 -6.11 -6.70 1.60
C LYS A 28 -4.78 -7.44 1.74
N ALA A 29 -4.79 -8.78 1.77
CA ALA A 29 -3.58 -9.57 1.92
C ALA A 29 -2.59 -9.30 0.77
N PHE A 30 -3.09 -9.24 -0.46
CA PHE A 30 -2.28 -8.93 -1.63
C PHE A 30 -1.70 -7.51 -1.57
N MET A 31 -2.51 -6.52 -1.19
CA MET A 31 -2.05 -5.14 -1.04
C MET A 31 -0.96 -5.00 0.04
N VAL A 32 -1.14 -5.65 1.19
CA VAL A 32 -0.13 -5.67 2.27
C VAL A 32 1.18 -6.27 1.77
N ALA A 33 1.13 -7.38 1.04
CA ALA A 33 2.32 -8.02 0.47
C ALA A 33 3.05 -7.10 -0.52
N LEU A 34 2.33 -6.41 -1.41
CA LEU A 34 2.91 -5.49 -2.39
C LEU A 34 3.59 -4.28 -1.72
N LEU A 35 2.97 -3.70 -0.69
CA LEU A 35 3.54 -2.57 0.06
C LEU A 35 4.77 -3.00 0.85
N ALA A 36 4.72 -4.18 1.50
CA ALA A 36 5.87 -4.75 2.18
C ALA A 36 7.03 -5.05 1.20
N ALA A 37 6.72 -5.64 0.04
CA ALA A 37 7.70 -5.87 -1.01
C ALA A 37 8.33 -4.57 -1.52
N SER A 38 7.52 -3.50 -1.67
CA SER A 38 8.00 -2.18 -2.08
C SER A 38 8.96 -1.59 -1.05
N CYS A 39 8.63 -1.70 0.24
CA CYS A 39 9.50 -1.29 1.35
C CYS A 39 10.83 -2.03 1.33
N VAL A 40 10.79 -3.37 1.29
CA VAL A 40 11.99 -4.23 1.30
C VAL A 40 12.86 -3.96 0.08
N LEU A 41 12.27 -3.94 -1.11
CA LEU A 41 13.01 -3.73 -2.35
C LEU A 41 13.65 -2.34 -2.40
N LEU A 42 12.95 -1.30 -1.93
CA LEU A 42 13.52 0.04 -1.89
C LEU A 42 14.70 0.13 -0.91
N PHE A 43 14.64 -0.56 0.23
CA PHE A 43 15.78 -0.63 1.16
C PHE A 43 16.97 -1.41 0.58
N ILE A 44 16.72 -2.52 -0.13
CA ILE A 44 17.77 -3.26 -0.86
C ILE A 44 18.44 -2.35 -1.89
N ILE A 45 17.66 -1.60 -2.68
CA ILE A 45 18.19 -0.65 -3.66
C ILE A 45 18.99 0.46 -2.96
N THR A 46 18.48 0.99 -1.85
CA THR A 46 19.13 2.07 -1.09
C THR A 46 20.50 1.65 -0.60
N TRP A 47 20.60 0.43 -0.07
CA TRP A 47 21.85 -0.19 0.34
C TRP A 47 22.77 -0.49 -0.86
N GLY A 48 22.22 -1.08 -1.92
CA GLY A 48 22.98 -1.43 -3.12
C GLY A 48 23.56 -0.24 -3.86
N ALA A 49 22.92 0.91 -3.76
CA ALA A 49 23.35 2.18 -4.35
C ALA A 49 24.13 3.07 -3.37
N TRP A 50 24.49 2.57 -2.17
CA TRP A 50 25.10 3.39 -1.13
C TRP A 50 26.38 4.08 -1.62
N GLY A 51 26.58 5.33 -1.19
CA GLY A 51 27.71 6.17 -1.61
C GLY A 51 27.56 6.84 -2.98
N HIS A 52 26.59 6.44 -3.79
CA HIS A 52 26.38 6.95 -5.16
C HIS A 52 25.11 7.81 -5.29
N GLN A 53 24.47 8.12 -4.17
CA GLN A 53 23.20 8.83 -4.10
C GLN A 53 23.42 10.27 -3.63
N ALA A 54 23.37 11.22 -4.56
CA ALA A 54 23.54 12.65 -4.27
C ALA A 54 22.33 13.23 -3.50
N GLY A 55 22.25 12.99 -2.20
CA GLY A 55 21.22 13.52 -1.29
C GLY A 55 19.86 12.79 -1.35
N ALA A 56 19.63 11.92 -2.33
CA ALA A 56 18.40 11.14 -2.45
C ALA A 56 18.21 10.08 -1.34
N LEU A 57 19.28 9.75 -0.62
CA LEU A 57 19.30 8.66 0.37
C LEU A 57 18.28 8.89 1.49
N PHE A 58 18.18 10.11 2.01
CA PHE A 58 17.19 10.44 3.05
C PHE A 58 15.76 10.23 2.56
N LEU A 59 15.45 10.73 1.36
CA LEU A 59 14.11 10.63 0.78
C LEU A 59 13.73 9.16 0.53
N GLN A 60 14.66 8.33 0.04
CA GLN A 60 14.41 6.90 -0.17
C GLN A 60 14.13 6.15 1.12
N VAL A 61 14.89 6.42 2.18
CA VAL A 61 14.65 5.81 3.50
C VAL A 61 13.27 6.18 4.04
N VAL A 62 12.88 7.46 3.92
CA VAL A 62 11.54 7.93 4.32
C VAL A 62 10.45 7.25 3.51
N ILE A 63 10.58 7.19 2.17
CA ILE A 63 9.59 6.56 1.29
C ILE A 63 9.51 5.04 1.56
N GLY A 64 10.64 4.37 1.79
CA GLY A 64 10.67 2.95 2.15
C GLY A 64 9.93 2.69 3.45
N GLY A 65 10.22 3.50 4.48
CA GLY A 65 9.49 3.48 5.75
C GLY A 65 8.00 3.73 5.58
N LEU A 66 7.61 4.68 4.72
CA LEU A 66 6.20 4.96 4.40
C LEU A 66 5.50 3.76 3.79
N PHE A 67 6.11 3.04 2.85
CA PHE A 67 5.52 1.81 2.31
C PHE A 67 5.30 0.74 3.39
N GLY A 68 6.27 0.58 4.30
CA GLY A 68 6.12 -0.29 5.47
C GLY A 68 4.98 0.15 6.40
N TYR A 69 4.88 1.45 6.66
CA TYR A 69 3.80 2.02 7.46
C TYR A 69 2.43 1.86 6.80
N PHE A 70 2.32 2.06 5.49
CA PHE A 70 1.10 1.84 4.73
C PHE A 70 0.69 0.36 4.77
N ALA A 71 1.64 -0.56 4.66
CA ALA A 71 1.37 -1.99 4.80
C ALA A 71 0.74 -2.30 6.17
N TYR A 72 1.29 -1.74 7.25
CA TYR A 72 0.71 -1.85 8.58
C TYR A 72 -0.72 -1.25 8.65
N LEU A 73 -0.94 -0.05 8.14
CA LEU A 73 -2.26 0.59 8.15
C LEU A 73 -3.31 -0.20 7.37
N VAL A 74 -2.96 -0.71 6.19
CA VAL A 74 -3.85 -1.57 5.40
C VAL A 74 -4.12 -2.89 6.12
N ALA A 75 -3.13 -3.47 6.79
CA ALA A 75 -3.31 -4.65 7.65
C ALA A 75 -4.31 -4.39 8.79
N GLN A 76 -4.45 -3.13 9.23
CA GLN A 76 -5.44 -2.69 10.23
C GLN A 76 -6.76 -2.18 9.60
N TRP A 77 -7.05 -2.53 8.34
CA TRP A 77 -8.28 -2.13 7.62
C TRP A 77 -8.46 -0.61 7.44
N ARG A 78 -7.38 0.18 7.49
CA ARG A 78 -7.43 1.64 7.26
C ARG A 78 -7.50 1.93 5.76
N SER A 79 -8.69 2.00 5.17
CA SER A 79 -8.87 2.22 3.72
C SER A 79 -8.50 3.61 3.24
N GLY A 80 -8.52 4.62 4.12
CA GLY A 80 -8.14 5.99 3.79
C GLY A 80 -6.70 6.15 3.29
N ILE A 81 -5.81 5.19 3.56
CA ILE A 81 -4.43 5.23 3.07
C ILE A 81 -4.27 4.74 1.63
N LEU A 82 -5.23 4.01 1.07
CA LEU A 82 -5.08 3.41 -0.26
C LEU A 82 -4.82 4.45 -1.37
N PRO A 83 -5.52 5.61 -1.43
CA PRO A 83 -5.22 6.65 -2.42
C PRO A 83 -3.85 7.31 -2.19
N VAL A 84 -3.47 7.50 -0.92
CA VAL A 84 -2.16 8.07 -0.56
C VAL A 84 -1.04 7.13 -0.99
N ALA A 85 -1.18 5.83 -0.72
CA ALA A 85 -0.24 4.81 -1.14
C ALA A 85 -0.11 4.74 -2.67
N ALA A 86 -1.21 4.86 -3.42
CA ALA A 86 -1.17 4.97 -4.88
C ALA A 86 -0.41 6.20 -5.35
N GLY A 87 -0.64 7.38 -4.75
CA GLY A 87 0.09 8.60 -5.08
C GLY A 87 1.60 8.50 -4.78
N THR A 88 1.97 7.93 -3.63
CA THR A 88 3.36 7.65 -3.28
C THR A 88 4.01 6.66 -4.26
N ALA A 89 3.27 5.63 -4.69
CA ALA A 89 3.73 4.67 -5.68
C ALA A 89 3.94 5.30 -7.06
N VAL A 90 3.06 6.20 -7.50
CA VAL A 90 3.26 6.99 -8.74
C VAL A 90 4.56 7.79 -8.64
N PHE A 91 4.72 8.55 -7.56
CA PHE A 91 5.93 9.36 -7.35
C PHE A 91 7.19 8.49 -7.38
N ALA A 92 7.25 7.46 -6.53
CA ALA A 92 8.41 6.58 -6.43
C ALA A 92 8.69 5.81 -7.74
N GLY A 93 7.63 5.36 -8.42
CA GLY A 93 7.72 4.61 -9.68
C GLY A 93 8.28 5.45 -10.83
N VAL A 94 7.88 6.73 -10.94
CA VAL A 94 8.41 7.65 -11.96
C VAL A 94 9.90 7.90 -11.74
N PHE A 95 10.31 8.24 -10.51
CA PHE A 95 11.73 8.46 -10.20
C PHE A 95 12.57 7.20 -10.42
N ALA A 96 12.04 6.03 -10.09
CA ALA A 96 12.69 4.77 -10.40
C ALA A 96 12.85 4.58 -11.91
N ALA A 97 11.78 4.69 -12.69
CA ALA A 97 11.79 4.48 -14.13
C ALA A 97 12.79 5.38 -14.87
N VAL A 98 12.85 6.68 -14.54
CA VAL A 98 13.80 7.61 -15.18
C VAL A 98 15.26 7.34 -14.80
N SER A 99 15.50 6.71 -13.65
CA SER A 99 16.85 6.41 -13.16
C SER A 99 17.46 5.14 -13.76
N VAL A 100 16.64 4.26 -14.37
CA VAL A 100 17.09 2.95 -14.88
C VAL A 100 18.27 3.07 -15.87
N PRO A 101 18.21 3.89 -16.95
CA PRO A 101 19.30 3.94 -17.92
C PRO A 101 20.63 4.37 -17.29
N GLY A 102 20.59 5.36 -16.40
CA GLY A 102 21.78 5.88 -15.73
C GLY A 102 22.48 4.89 -14.81
N TRP A 103 21.86 3.76 -14.45
CA TRP A 103 22.53 2.67 -13.73
C TRP A 103 23.23 1.69 -14.66
N PHE A 104 22.67 1.43 -15.84
CA PHE A 104 23.34 0.59 -16.85
C PHE A 104 24.52 1.32 -17.49
N ASP A 105 24.45 2.64 -17.64
CA ASP A 105 25.54 3.46 -18.17
C ASP A 105 26.78 3.48 -17.25
N ARG A 106 26.62 3.13 -15.97
CA ARG A 106 27.72 3.08 -14.98
C ARG A 106 28.60 1.84 -15.08
N ASN A 107 28.26 0.89 -15.94
CA ASN A 107 29.06 -0.32 -16.17
C ASN A 107 30.30 -0.06 -17.07
N GLY A 108 30.89 1.13 -16.96
CA GLY A 108 32.05 1.58 -17.74
C GLY A 108 33.21 2.01 -16.84
N ASP A 109 34.40 2.11 -17.43
CA ASP A 109 35.60 2.53 -16.70
C ASP A 109 35.46 3.97 -16.16
N GLY A 110 35.95 4.20 -14.94
CA GLY A 110 35.97 5.53 -14.30
C GLY A 110 34.80 5.83 -13.36
N TYR A 111 33.83 4.91 -13.22
CA TYR A 111 32.81 4.99 -12.17
C TYR A 111 33.30 4.32 -10.88
N GLN A 112 32.89 4.88 -9.74
CA GLN A 112 33.05 4.20 -8.46
C GLN A 112 32.08 3.02 -8.39
N SER A 113 32.55 1.88 -7.87
CA SER A 113 31.73 0.68 -7.74
C SER A 113 30.82 0.77 -6.51
N PRO A 114 29.50 0.54 -6.65
CA PRO A 114 28.59 0.44 -5.52
C PRO A 114 28.76 -0.89 -4.76
N PRO A 115 28.11 -1.03 -3.59
CA PRO A 115 28.04 -2.32 -2.89
C PRO A 115 27.42 -3.46 -3.69
N LEU A 116 26.47 -3.17 -4.58
CA LEU A 116 25.92 -4.13 -5.53
C LEU A 116 26.39 -3.80 -6.96
N PRO A 117 26.53 -4.81 -7.83
CA PRO A 117 26.83 -4.58 -9.25
C PRO A 117 25.83 -3.60 -9.88
N GLU A 118 26.33 -2.69 -10.69
CA GLU A 118 25.60 -1.56 -11.28
C GLU A 118 24.41 -2.06 -12.11
N ASN A 119 24.65 -3.10 -12.92
CA ASN A 119 23.63 -3.77 -13.71
C ASN A 119 22.55 -4.41 -12.82
N LEU A 120 22.92 -4.98 -11.66
CA LEU A 120 21.96 -5.56 -10.72
C LEU A 120 21.11 -4.45 -10.09
N VAL A 121 21.71 -3.33 -9.69
CA VAL A 121 20.96 -2.17 -9.17
C VAL A 121 19.98 -1.65 -10.22
N GLY A 122 20.40 -1.52 -11.49
CA GLY A 122 19.52 -1.13 -12.60
C GLY A 122 18.33 -2.06 -12.78
N VAL A 123 18.55 -3.39 -12.73
CA VAL A 123 17.47 -4.40 -12.78
C VAL A 123 16.53 -4.28 -11.58
N LEU A 124 17.06 -4.10 -10.36
CA LEU A 124 16.25 -3.96 -9.15
C LEU A 124 15.37 -2.70 -9.19
N ILE A 125 15.90 -1.58 -9.70
CA ILE A 125 15.14 -0.34 -9.88
C ILE A 125 14.05 -0.51 -10.93
N LEU A 126 14.33 -1.19 -12.04
CA LEU A 126 13.32 -1.51 -13.05
C LEU A 126 12.20 -2.39 -12.45
N ALA A 127 12.57 -3.43 -11.70
CA ALA A 127 11.62 -4.28 -11.00
C ALA A 127 10.78 -3.48 -9.99
N PHE A 128 11.39 -2.53 -9.27
CA PHE A 128 10.69 -1.64 -8.36
C PHE A 128 9.69 -0.73 -9.09
N ALA A 129 10.05 -0.16 -10.24
CA ALA A 129 9.14 0.64 -11.06
C ALA A 129 7.92 -0.17 -11.54
N VAL A 130 8.14 -1.41 -11.98
CA VAL A 130 7.05 -2.33 -12.36
C VAL A 130 6.18 -2.67 -11.15
N LEU A 131 6.78 -2.94 -10.00
CA LEU A 131 6.06 -3.19 -8.75
C LEU A 131 5.16 -2.00 -8.37
N GLN A 132 5.63 -0.76 -8.55
CA GLN A 132 4.82 0.42 -8.28
C GLN A 132 3.59 0.52 -9.19
N LEU A 133 3.70 0.13 -10.47
CA LEU A 133 2.53 0.04 -11.36
C LEU A 133 1.48 -0.94 -10.82
N VAL A 134 1.93 -2.10 -10.32
CA VAL A 134 1.03 -3.09 -9.71
C VAL A 134 0.39 -2.53 -8.43
N VAL A 135 1.17 -1.87 -7.56
CA VAL A 135 0.66 -1.20 -6.35
C VAL A 135 -0.44 -0.20 -6.69
N ILE A 136 -0.26 0.63 -7.72
CA ILE A 136 -1.24 1.63 -8.15
C ILE A 136 -2.55 0.95 -8.56
N VAL A 137 -2.49 -0.02 -9.47
CA VAL A 137 -3.69 -0.70 -9.98
C VAL A 137 -4.45 -1.41 -8.85
N VAL A 138 -3.73 -2.10 -7.97
CA VAL A 138 -4.33 -2.84 -6.85
C VAL A 138 -4.89 -1.89 -5.80
N ALA A 139 -4.21 -0.78 -5.48
CA ALA A 139 -4.72 0.22 -4.55
C ALA A 139 -6.03 0.84 -5.03
N LEU A 140 -6.11 1.20 -6.31
CA LEU A 140 -7.33 1.73 -6.91
C LEU A 140 -8.46 0.70 -6.87
N ARG A 141 -8.18 -0.56 -7.23
CA ARG A 141 -9.16 -1.65 -7.11
C ARG A 141 -9.61 -1.87 -5.67
N ALA A 142 -8.69 -1.91 -4.71
CA ALA A 142 -8.99 -2.05 -3.29
C ALA A 142 -9.89 -0.92 -2.80
N PHE A 143 -9.64 0.32 -3.25
CA PHE A 143 -10.45 1.47 -2.88
C PHE A 143 -11.89 1.37 -3.40
N THR A 144 -12.10 0.79 -4.59
CA THR A 144 -13.46 0.54 -5.12
C THR A 144 -14.26 -0.50 -4.31
N GLN A 145 -13.62 -1.27 -3.42
CA GLN A 145 -14.32 -2.22 -2.54
C GLN A 145 -14.93 -1.59 -1.30
N GLN A 146 -14.74 -0.27 -1.11
CA GLN A 146 -15.46 0.52 -0.12
C GLN A 146 -15.38 -0.05 1.32
N TRP A 147 -14.19 -0.41 1.80
CA TRP A 147 -14.00 -0.98 3.16
C TRP A 147 -14.35 -0.01 4.31
N GLN A 148 -14.51 1.28 4.00
CA GLN A 148 -14.98 2.31 4.95
C GLN A 148 -16.48 2.29 5.21
N VAL A 149 -17.28 1.57 4.40
CA VAL A 149 -18.74 1.57 4.59
C VAL A 149 -19.08 0.91 5.92
N GLU A 150 -19.83 1.66 6.72
CA GLU A 150 -20.39 1.28 8.00
C GLU A 150 -21.90 1.19 7.83
N VAL A 151 -22.47 0.08 8.30
CA VAL A 151 -23.92 -0.13 8.32
C VAL A 151 -24.33 -0.32 9.76
N GLU A 152 -25.32 0.45 10.19
CA GLU A 152 -25.97 0.29 11.49
C GLU A 152 -27.09 -0.74 11.34
N VAL A 153 -27.03 -1.81 12.14
CA VAL A 153 -28.04 -2.87 12.14
C VAL A 153 -28.65 -2.96 13.54
N PRO A 154 -29.99 -3.00 13.69
CA PRO A 154 -30.63 -3.26 14.97
C PRO A 154 -30.09 -4.57 15.60
N ARG A 155 -29.79 -4.56 16.90
CA ARG A 155 -29.11 -5.67 17.57
C ARG A 155 -29.89 -7.00 17.49
N ASP A 156 -31.22 -6.93 17.51
CA ASP A 156 -32.12 -8.08 17.38
C ASP A 156 -31.99 -8.75 16.00
N GLU A 157 -31.90 -7.95 14.93
CA GLU A 157 -31.68 -8.43 13.56
C GLU A 157 -30.27 -9.03 13.40
N TYR A 158 -29.27 -8.41 14.01
CA TYR A 158 -27.88 -8.90 13.98
C TYR A 158 -27.73 -10.31 14.58
N TYR A 159 -28.36 -10.58 15.73
CA TYR A 159 -28.33 -11.91 16.36
C TYR A 159 -29.22 -12.94 15.66
N GLY A 160 -30.32 -12.51 15.02
CA GLY A 160 -31.14 -13.37 14.18
C GLY A 160 -30.36 -13.89 12.95
N ALA A 161 -29.61 -13.00 12.29
CA ALA A 161 -28.81 -13.33 11.12
C ALA A 161 -27.56 -14.21 11.40
N THR A 162 -27.03 -14.18 12.63
CA THR A 162 -25.85 -14.98 13.02
C THR A 162 -26.20 -16.37 13.58
N ARG A 163 -27.50 -16.66 13.83
CA ARG A 163 -27.99 -17.96 14.31
C ARG A 163 -28.63 -18.85 13.22
N ALA A 164 -28.79 -18.32 12.01
CA ALA A 164 -29.25 -19.05 10.83
C ALA A 164 -28.05 -19.56 10.01
#